data_AF-Q1NAK9-F1
#
_entry.id   AF-Q1NAK9-F1
#
_cell.length_a   1.000
_cell.length_b   1.000
_cell.length_c   1.000
_cell.angle_alpha   90.00
_cell.angle_beta   90.00
_cell.angle_gamma   90.00
#
_symmetry.space_group_name_H-M   'P 1'
#
loop_
_entity.id
_entity.type
_entity.pdbx_description
1 polymer ?
#
loop_
_entity_poly.entity_id
_entity_poly.type
_entity_poly.pdbx_seq_one_letter_code
_entity_poly.pdbx_strand_id
1 'polypeptide(L)'
;MTSLKAEWDQGRSLAILNCEVIDFWHEHQTAEELKRQQNVYDNMRKQNDFFSQGNLIPREACPHVFKYRYRDADGIHIGTCQDWETEATFLKRRHDLGSEAAALEWMVKKFGVEFPLKGMVLAMGTHRRWEGQWLINGVLRANPLTQMTML
;
A
#
# COMPACT_ATOMS: atom_id res chain seq x y z
N MET A 1 12.89 13.78 -6.08
CA MET A 1 11.80 13.49 -5.13
C MET A 1 10.73 14.56 -5.26
N THR A 2 9.47 14.26 -4.95
CA THR A 2 8.35 15.22 -4.96
C THR A 2 7.94 15.63 -3.53
N SER A 3 7.09 16.65 -3.37
CA SER A 3 6.64 17.21 -2.08
C SER A 3 5.13 17.07 -1.97
N LEU A 4 4.62 16.41 -0.92
CA LEU A 4 3.19 16.33 -0.67
C LEU A 4 2.60 17.63 -0.14
N LYS A 5 3.42 18.45 0.54
CA LYS A 5 3.02 19.81 0.93
C LYS A 5 2.72 20.67 -0.29
N ALA A 6 3.58 20.62 -1.31
CA ALA A 6 3.37 21.36 -2.55
C ALA A 6 2.11 20.90 -3.31
N GLU A 7 1.77 19.61 -3.25
CA GLU A 7 0.54 19.06 -3.83
C GLU A 7 -0.70 19.58 -3.06
N TRP A 8 -0.63 19.57 -1.72
CA TRP A 8 -1.69 20.08 -0.85
C TRP A 8 -1.95 21.57 -1.06
N ASP A 9 -0.88 22.39 -1.11
CA ASP A 9 -0.98 23.84 -1.33
C ASP A 9 -1.61 24.19 -2.69
N GLN A 10 -1.59 23.25 -3.65
CA GLN A 10 -2.26 23.35 -4.94
C GLN A 10 -3.69 22.77 -4.93
N GLY A 11 -4.22 22.43 -3.76
CA GLY A 11 -5.57 21.89 -3.58
C GLY A 11 -5.75 20.46 -4.07
N ARG A 12 -4.66 19.70 -4.27
CA ARG A 12 -4.74 18.31 -4.73
C ARG A 12 -4.99 17.35 -3.57
N SER A 13 -5.78 16.32 -3.85
CA SER A 13 -6.14 15.24 -2.90
C SER A 13 -5.55 13.88 -3.30
N LEU A 14 -4.88 13.80 -4.44
CA LEU A 14 -4.21 12.63 -4.99
C LEU A 14 -2.88 13.07 -5.60
N ALA A 15 -1.81 12.31 -5.34
CA ALA A 15 -0.48 12.59 -5.85
C ALA A 15 0.31 11.30 -6.11
N ILE A 16 1.25 11.37 -7.05
CA ILE A 16 2.29 10.35 -7.22
C ILE A 16 3.56 10.85 -6.53
N LEU A 17 3.97 10.15 -5.49
CA LEU A 17 5.12 10.49 -4.68
C LEU A 17 6.36 9.74 -5.18
N ASN A 18 7.32 10.50 -5.70
CA ASN A 18 8.66 10.01 -5.94
C ASN A 18 9.49 10.21 -4.67
N CYS A 19 9.75 9.12 -3.94
CA CYS A 19 10.45 9.10 -2.67
C CYS A 19 11.57 8.04 -2.67
N GLU A 20 12.52 8.19 -1.75
CA GLU A 20 13.46 7.15 -1.38
C GLU A 20 12.79 6.28 -0.32
N VAL A 21 12.70 4.99 -0.57
CA VAL A 21 12.28 4.03 0.46
C VAL A 21 13.47 3.67 1.32
N ILE A 22 13.35 3.96 2.62
CA ILE A 22 14.38 3.70 3.63
C ILE A 22 14.15 2.32 4.25
N ASP A 23 12.89 2.00 4.55
CA ASP A 23 12.53 0.74 5.21
C ASP A 23 11.09 0.32 4.88
N PHE A 24 10.84 -0.98 4.94
CA PHE A 24 9.52 -1.58 4.81
C PHE A 24 9.40 -2.74 5.79
N TRP A 25 8.37 -2.69 6.63
CA TRP A 25 8.11 -3.72 7.63
C TRP A 25 6.62 -4.00 7.74
N HIS A 26 6.30 -5.03 8.52
CA HIS A 26 4.94 -5.39 8.84
C HIS A 26 4.74 -5.44 10.36
N GLU A 27 3.51 -5.26 10.79
CA GLU A 27 3.10 -5.42 12.18
C GLU A 27 1.82 -6.26 12.23
N HIS A 28 1.72 -7.12 13.24
CA HIS A 28 0.49 -7.86 13.49
C HIS A 28 -0.62 -6.92 13.92
N GLN A 29 -1.79 -7.11 13.32
CA GLN A 29 -3.01 -6.47 13.78
C GLN A 29 -3.50 -7.10 15.08
N THR A 30 -4.18 -6.31 15.89
CA THR A 30 -4.87 -6.83 17.07
C THR A 30 -6.05 -7.71 16.66
N ALA A 31 -6.46 -8.63 17.55
CA ALA A 31 -7.63 -9.48 17.33
C ALA A 31 -8.92 -8.65 17.11
N GLU A 32 -9.03 -7.49 17.75
CA GLU A 32 -10.18 -6.59 17.59
C GLU A 32 -10.22 -5.95 16.20
N GLU A 33 -9.08 -5.46 15.70
CA GLU A 33 -8.98 -4.88 14.36
C GLU A 33 -9.27 -5.90 13.28
N LEU A 34 -8.73 -7.12 13.43
CA LEU A 34 -9.00 -8.24 12.55
C LEU A 34 -10.48 -8.60 12.50
N LYS A 35 -11.10 -8.74 13.68
CA LYS A 35 -12.53 -9.02 13.78
C LYS A 35 -13.36 -7.91 13.15
N ARG A 36 -12.99 -6.65 13.35
CA ARG A 36 -13.67 -5.50 12.74
C ARG A 36 -13.59 -5.54 11.22
N GLN A 37 -12.41 -5.77 10.64
CA GLN A 37 -12.24 -5.91 9.18
C GLN A 37 -13.01 -7.10 8.63
N GLN A 38 -12.93 -8.26 9.29
CA GLN A 38 -13.67 -9.45 8.89
C GLN A 38 -15.18 -9.20 8.86
N ASN A 39 -15.73 -8.52 9.87
CA ASN A 39 -17.14 -8.16 9.90
C ASN A 39 -17.54 -7.24 8.74
N VAL A 40 -16.66 -6.31 8.34
CA VAL A 40 -16.90 -5.45 7.16
C VAL A 40 -16.98 -6.31 5.90
N TYR A 41 -16.05 -7.23 5.70
CA TYR A 41 -16.07 -8.14 4.54
C TYR A 41 -17.28 -9.07 4.54
N ASP A 42 -17.67 -9.61 5.69
CA ASP A 42 -18.87 -10.43 5.85
C ASP A 42 -20.14 -9.65 5.50
N ASN A 43 -20.23 -8.39 5.92
CA ASN A 43 -21.37 -7.53 5.61
C ASN A 43 -21.42 -7.15 4.12
N MET A 44 -20.27 -6.83 3.52
CA MET A 44 -20.18 -6.58 2.07
C MET A 44 -20.61 -7.81 1.27
N ARG A 45 -20.22 -9.02 1.70
CA ARG A 45 -20.64 -10.27 1.05
C ARG A 45 -22.15 -10.50 1.13
N LYS A 46 -22.78 -10.15 2.25
CA LYS A 46 -24.25 -10.25 2.42
C LYS A 46 -25.02 -9.28 1.52
N GLN A 47 -24.39 -8.16 1.15
CA GLN A 47 -24.99 -7.13 0.30
C GLN A 47 -24.73 -7.34 -1.20
N ASN A 48 -24.02 -8.40 -1.60
CA ASN A 48 -23.76 -8.65 -3.02
C ASN A 48 -25.06 -9.03 -3.74
N ASP A 49 -25.58 -8.07 -4.50
CA ASP A 49 -26.70 -8.22 -5.42
C ASP A 49 -26.41 -9.28 -6.49
N PHE A 50 -27.45 -9.83 -7.13
CA PHE A 50 -27.36 -10.94 -8.10
C PHE A 50 -26.41 -10.67 -9.30
N PHE A 51 -26.08 -9.40 -9.55
CA PHE A 51 -25.19 -8.94 -10.63
C PHE A 51 -23.74 -8.66 -10.19
N SER A 52 -23.46 -8.71 -8.90
CA SER A 52 -22.14 -8.43 -8.33
C SER A 52 -21.35 -9.73 -8.23
N GLN A 53 -20.41 -9.93 -9.16
CA GLN A 53 -19.58 -11.13 -9.22
C GLN A 53 -18.96 -11.43 -7.84
N GLY A 54 -19.32 -12.56 -7.24
CA GLY A 54 -19.02 -12.95 -5.85
C GLY A 54 -17.54 -13.17 -5.49
N ASN A 55 -16.59 -12.76 -6.35
CA ASN A 55 -15.16 -13.01 -6.21
C ASN A 55 -14.33 -11.76 -5.89
N LEU A 56 -14.95 -10.57 -5.74
CA LEU A 56 -14.21 -9.32 -5.51
C LEU A 56 -13.87 -9.05 -4.03
N ILE A 57 -14.59 -9.65 -3.08
CA ILE A 57 -14.40 -9.38 -1.65
C ILE A 57 -13.43 -10.41 -1.04
N PRO A 58 -12.32 -9.99 -0.39
CA PRO A 58 -11.37 -10.90 0.26
C PRO A 58 -12.05 -11.85 1.24
N ARG A 59 -11.75 -13.15 1.16
CA ARG A 59 -12.36 -14.18 2.01
C ARG A 59 -12.05 -13.97 3.50
N GLU A 60 -10.82 -13.58 3.79
CA GLU A 60 -10.29 -13.36 5.13
C GLU A 60 -9.64 -11.98 5.24
N ALA A 61 -9.66 -11.41 6.45
CA ALA A 61 -8.88 -10.23 6.80
C ALA A 61 -7.38 -10.55 6.82
N CYS A 62 -6.57 -9.65 6.28
CA CYS A 62 -5.12 -9.75 6.39
C CYS A 62 -4.70 -9.55 7.86
N PRO A 63 -3.92 -10.45 8.47
CA PRO A 63 -3.47 -10.31 9.86
C PRO A 63 -2.34 -9.29 10.07
N HIS A 64 -1.84 -8.68 9.00
CA HIS A 64 -0.70 -7.77 9.03
C HIS A 64 -1.02 -6.44 8.35
N VAL A 65 -0.54 -5.36 8.96
CA VAL A 65 -0.41 -4.06 8.28
C VAL A 65 1.00 -3.90 7.78
N PHE A 66 1.14 -3.28 6.61
CA PHE A 66 2.43 -3.02 5.99
C PHE A 66 2.76 -1.53 6.09
N LYS A 67 4.00 -1.21 6.41
CA LYS A 67 4.44 0.17 6.65
C LYS A 67 5.71 0.48 5.89
N TYR A 68 5.81 1.73 5.47
CA TYR A 68 6.99 2.29 4.86
C TYR A 68 7.58 3.39 5.72
N ARG A 69 8.91 3.44 5.78
CA ARG A 69 9.66 4.65 6.11
C ARG A 69 10.27 5.16 4.80
N TYR A 70 10.00 6.41 4.49
CA TYR A 70 10.43 6.99 3.22
C TYR A 70 10.87 8.44 3.40
N ARG A 71 11.69 8.92 2.46
CA ARG A 71 12.11 10.31 2.36
C ARG A 71 11.59 10.93 1.08
N ASP A 72 10.96 12.09 1.20
CA ASP A 72 10.55 12.92 0.08
C ASP A 72 11.16 14.32 0.19
N ALA A 73 10.67 15.29 -0.59
CA ALA A 73 11.19 16.66 -0.53
C ALA A 73 10.79 17.41 0.75
N ASP A 74 9.83 16.91 1.52
CA ASP A 74 9.33 17.50 2.76
C ASP A 74 10.01 16.92 4.02
N GLY A 75 10.63 15.72 3.91
CA GLY A 75 11.38 15.12 5.00
C GLY A 75 11.29 13.60 5.05
N ILE A 76 11.46 13.03 6.25
CA ILE A 76 11.31 11.59 6.52
C ILE A 76 9.93 11.36 7.13
N HIS A 77 9.22 10.37 6.59
CA HIS A 77 7.87 10.02 7.00
C HIS A 77 7.74 8.54 7.30
N ILE A 78 6.71 8.20 8.06
CA ILE A 78 6.23 6.83 8.24
C ILE A 78 4.78 6.78 7.79
N GLY A 79 4.46 5.86 6.88
CA GLY A 79 3.11 5.66 6.36
C GLY A 79 2.70 4.21 6.43
N THR A 80 1.43 3.97 6.79
CA THR A 80 0.80 2.66 6.65
C THR A 80 0.21 2.52 5.25
N CYS A 81 0.49 1.41 4.60
CA CYS A 81 -0.11 1.04 3.33
C CYS A 81 -1.59 0.68 3.55
N GLN A 82 -2.50 1.40 2.92
CA GLN A 82 -3.94 1.08 2.88
C GLN A 82 -4.34 0.40 1.56
N ASP A 83 -3.34 -0.15 0.89
CA ASP A 83 -3.43 -0.81 -0.39
C ASP A 83 -3.95 -2.24 -0.23
N TRP A 84 -5.16 -2.48 -0.75
CA TRP A 84 -5.75 -3.82 -0.77
C TRP A 84 -4.97 -4.79 -1.66
N GLU A 85 -4.25 -4.32 -2.68
CA GLU A 85 -3.40 -5.16 -3.53
C GLU A 85 -2.20 -5.71 -2.74
N THR A 86 -1.62 -4.93 -1.83
CA THR A 86 -0.52 -5.38 -0.96
C THR A 86 -0.99 -6.49 -0.01
N GLU A 87 -2.15 -6.31 0.63
CA GLU A 87 -2.77 -7.32 1.50
C GLU A 87 -3.13 -8.60 0.74
N ALA A 88 -3.77 -8.48 -0.43
CA ALA A 88 -4.12 -9.59 -1.29
C ALA A 88 -2.88 -10.36 -1.78
N THR A 89 -1.78 -9.64 -2.07
CA THR A 89 -0.50 -10.24 -2.44
C THR A 89 0.06 -11.08 -1.29
N PHE A 90 0.04 -10.56 -0.07
CA PHE A 90 0.47 -11.31 1.10
C PHE A 90 -0.35 -12.60 1.28
N LEU A 91 -1.69 -12.50 1.27
CA LEU A 91 -2.56 -13.67 1.44
C LEU A 91 -2.32 -14.74 0.37
N LYS A 92 -2.16 -14.31 -0.89
CA LYS A 92 -1.80 -15.19 -2.00
C LYS A 92 -0.45 -15.87 -1.76
N ARG A 93 0.57 -15.11 -1.34
CA ARG A 93 1.91 -15.67 -1.09
C ARG A 93 1.96 -16.59 0.10
N ARG A 94 1.19 -16.31 1.15
CA ARG A 94 1.02 -17.21 2.30
C ARG A 94 0.47 -18.57 1.87
N HIS A 95 -0.54 -18.56 1.00
CA HIS A 95 -1.06 -19.78 0.40
C HIS A 95 0.00 -20.49 -0.47
N ASP A 96 0.63 -19.77 -1.41
CA ASP A 96 1.55 -20.37 -2.38
C ASP A 96 2.85 -20.91 -1.74
N LEU A 97 3.34 -20.28 -0.68
CA LEU A 97 4.58 -20.65 0.02
C LEU A 97 4.33 -21.59 1.21
N GLY A 98 3.06 -21.83 1.59
CA GLY A 98 2.68 -22.71 2.68
C GLY A 98 3.08 -22.25 4.09
N SER A 99 3.60 -21.03 4.23
CA SER A 99 4.05 -20.47 5.51
C SER A 99 3.85 -18.96 5.54
N GLU A 100 3.32 -18.46 6.66
CA GLU A 100 3.18 -17.03 6.91
C GLU A 100 4.55 -16.34 6.99
N ALA A 101 5.52 -16.93 7.72
CA ALA A 101 6.85 -16.37 7.84
C ALA A 101 7.55 -16.23 6.48
N ALA A 102 7.44 -17.25 5.62
CA ALA A 102 8.02 -17.21 4.27
C ALA A 102 7.35 -16.14 3.39
N ALA A 103 6.03 -15.95 3.54
CA ALA A 103 5.32 -14.89 2.83
C ALA A 103 5.72 -13.50 3.31
N LEU A 104 5.89 -13.29 4.62
CA LEU A 104 6.33 -12.00 5.17
C LEU A 104 7.76 -11.66 4.71
N GLU A 105 8.67 -12.63 4.75
CA GLU A 105 10.04 -12.45 4.23
C GLU A 105 10.02 -12.10 2.74
N TRP A 106 9.16 -12.78 1.96
CA TRP A 106 8.96 -12.46 0.56
C TRP A 106 8.42 -11.04 0.36
N MET A 107 7.43 -10.62 1.16
CA MET A 107 6.86 -9.27 1.11
C MET A 107 7.94 -8.22 1.38
N VAL A 108 8.73 -8.40 2.44
CA VAL A 108 9.83 -7.48 2.80
C VAL A 108 10.85 -7.37 1.67
N LYS A 109 11.30 -8.51 1.13
CA LYS A 109 12.21 -8.52 -0.01
C LYS A 109 11.63 -7.82 -1.23
N LYS A 110 10.36 -8.08 -1.56
CA LYS A 110 9.73 -7.56 -2.77
C LYS A 110 9.46 -6.08 -2.70
N PHE A 111 8.75 -5.65 -1.66
CA PHE A 111 8.24 -4.30 -1.48
C PHE A 111 9.25 -3.34 -0.84
N GLY A 112 10.17 -3.86 -0.02
CA GLY A 112 11.22 -3.09 0.65
C GLY A 112 12.52 -3.00 -0.12
N VAL A 113 12.80 -3.92 -1.04
CA VAL A 113 14.10 -3.99 -1.75
C VAL A 113 13.92 -4.00 -3.26
N GLU A 114 13.27 -5.02 -3.81
CA GLU A 114 13.22 -5.19 -5.27
C GLU A 114 12.45 -4.09 -6.01
N PHE A 115 11.29 -3.68 -5.48
CA PHE A 115 10.49 -2.64 -6.11
C PHE A 115 11.18 -1.27 -6.06
N PRO A 116 11.67 -0.78 -4.89
CA PRO A 116 12.48 0.44 -4.83
C PRO A 116 13.63 0.46 -5.85
N LEU A 117 14.41 -0.62 -5.93
CA LEU A 117 15.53 -0.73 -6.88
C LEU A 117 15.10 -0.68 -8.35
N LYS A 118 13.85 -1.01 -8.65
CA LYS A 118 13.30 -1.10 -10.01
C LYS A 118 12.49 0.14 -10.43
N GLY A 119 12.57 1.22 -9.66
CA GLY A 119 11.79 2.43 -9.88
C GLY A 119 10.38 2.27 -9.31
N MET A 120 10.22 2.60 -8.03
CA MET A 120 8.95 2.57 -7.33
C MET A 120 8.53 3.98 -6.93
N VAL A 121 7.23 4.27 -7.06
CA VAL A 121 6.60 5.48 -6.57
C VAL A 121 5.38 5.10 -5.73
N LEU A 122 5.02 5.95 -4.77
CA LEU A 122 3.86 5.73 -3.92
C LEU A 122 2.67 6.52 -4.47
N ALA A 123 1.52 5.88 -4.63
CA ALA A 123 0.27 6.57 -4.90
C ALA A 123 -0.30 7.07 -3.57
N MET A 124 -0.42 8.38 -3.43
CA MET A 124 -0.79 9.03 -2.18
C MET A 124 -2.19 9.63 -2.30
N GLY A 125 -3.03 9.46 -1.28
CA GLY A 125 -4.32 10.13 -1.19
C GLY A 125 -4.56 10.78 0.15
N THR A 126 -5.33 11.86 0.18
CA THR A 126 -5.62 12.60 1.41
C THR A 126 -6.77 11.97 2.20
N HIS A 127 -6.70 11.99 3.53
CA HIS A 127 -7.77 11.51 4.38
C HIS A 127 -8.91 12.55 4.50
N ARG A 128 -10.12 12.24 4.01
CA ARG A 128 -11.26 13.18 4.04
C ARG A 128 -11.62 13.70 5.44
N ARG A 129 -11.40 12.89 6.49
CA ARG A 129 -11.66 13.27 7.90
C ARG A 129 -10.51 14.05 8.57
N TRP A 130 -9.29 13.97 8.05
CA TRP A 130 -8.09 14.53 8.69
C TRP A 130 -7.33 15.37 7.66
N GLU A 131 -7.59 16.68 7.67
CA GLU A 131 -7.00 17.62 6.72
C GLU A 131 -5.46 17.58 6.77
N GLY A 132 -4.83 17.61 5.60
CA GLY A 132 -3.37 17.59 5.45
C GLY A 132 -2.71 16.22 5.65
N GLN A 133 -3.44 15.18 6.05
CA GLN A 133 -2.89 13.83 6.21
C GLN A 133 -2.94 13.05 4.90
N TRP A 134 -1.80 12.51 4.48
CA TRP A 134 -1.66 11.64 3.32
C TRP A 134 -1.53 10.18 3.73
N LEU A 135 -2.11 9.30 2.91
CA LEU A 135 -2.10 7.86 3.05
C LEU A 135 -1.46 7.23 1.82
N ILE A 136 -0.75 6.12 2.02
CA ILE A 136 -0.24 5.31 0.92
C ILE A 136 -1.39 4.44 0.44
N ASN A 137 -1.97 4.80 -0.70
CA ASN A 137 -3.11 4.09 -1.30
C ASN A 137 -2.68 3.01 -2.29
N GLY A 138 -1.42 3.01 -2.71
CA GLY A 138 -0.91 2.01 -3.62
C GLY A 138 0.59 2.16 -3.88
N VAL A 139 1.18 1.08 -4.38
CA VAL A 139 2.57 1.01 -4.79
C VAL A 139 2.64 0.81 -6.30
N LEU A 140 3.31 1.73 -7.01
CA LEU A 140 3.40 1.70 -8.46
C LEU A 140 4.84 1.54 -8.91
N ARG A 141 5.03 0.79 -10.00
CA ARG A 141 6.31 0.74 -10.70
C ARG A 141 6.35 1.87 -11.74
N ALA A 142 7.29 2.80 -11.57
CA ALA A 142 7.62 3.79 -12.57
C ALA A 142 8.96 3.39 -13.18
N ASN A 143 8.97 2.91 -14.43
CA ASN A 143 10.23 2.76 -15.14
C ASN A 143 10.84 4.17 -15.27
N PRO A 144 12.10 4.39 -14.88
CA PRO A 144 12.75 5.65 -15.18
C PRO A 144 12.73 5.84 -16.69
N LEU A 145 12.17 6.97 -17.15
CA LEU A 145 12.29 7.36 -18.54
C LEU A 145 13.77 7.60 -18.80
N THR A 146 14.42 6.67 -19.50
CA THR A 146 15.74 6.91 -20.08
C THR A 146 15.56 7.96 -21.17
N GLN A 147 15.54 9.23 -20.79
CA GLN A 147 15.55 10.31 -21.76
C GLN A 147 16.93 10.30 -22.41
N MET A 148 17.03 9.65 -23.58
CA MET A 148 18.25 9.72 -24.40
C MET A 148 18.44 11.19 -24.78
N THR A 149 19.43 11.83 -24.17
CA THR A 149 19.90 13.13 -24.62
C THR A 149 20.60 12.87 -25.95
N MET A 150 19.99 13.28 -27.07
CA MET A 150 20.71 13.36 -28.34
C MET A 150 21.71 14.51 -28.19
N LEU A 151 22.99 14.16 -28.13
CA LEU A 151 24.11 15.08 -28.36
C LEU A 151 24.29 15.31 -29.86
#